data_AF-A0AAU1HJS5-F1
#
_entry.id   AF-A0AAU1HJS5-F1
#
_cell.length_a   1.000
_cell.length_b   1.000
_cell.length_c   1.000
_cell.angle_alpha   90.00
_cell.angle_beta   90.00
_cell.angle_gamma   90.00
#
_symmetry.space_group_name_H-M   'P 1'
#
loop_
_entity.id
_entity.type
_entity.pdbx_description
1 polymer ?
#
loop_
_entity_poly.entity_id
_entity_poly.type
_entity_poly.pdbx_seq_one_letter_code
_entity_poly.pdbx_strand_id
1 'polypeptide(L)'
;MTVFILVSGMFTGPHVWHDTAALLTAAGSDVRTVPLGGLDGVRAAPGPVVDLESHIADVVAVIDSVLRGAHAEIVLVGHDYGIHPVVGAADRRAASIARIVHLDSGLPRDGVPALAAVADPQLREEVIRRSAGGGTAAAELPPPAREEWQLWGSVAGVPDAALDRLTEQAGPQPMATLLQPLSLTGALAPVPLTGVLCTAGGAGIALVQSRVDLGEPSLQAWAGPRRTFFELPTGHWPMLSSPDELARTLLRAAAGEGHRLTPANAAAPPAHLRPFLLDVPVAPVERVAHVDLHLPSAPGPRPAVLIVHGGPVPAGAAPAPREWPGMTGYARYAAAHGVMGVTVEHRLHDVADYERAAADVAAAVELVRSDPRVDADRIALWFFSGSGLLSAEWLASPPSWLRCLAANYPIMAPLPGWGRFGSRFRPADAVAHAGDLPLVLVRAGLESDGIAVTVEAFLDSAKRHGADVEVVDVPDGHHGFEAVDPTDASRDAVHRAMRAVLGRLTA
;
A
#
# COMPACT_ATOMS: atom_id res chain seq x y z
N MET A 1 -26.06 10.01 24.73
CA MET A 1 -24.81 10.79 24.74
C MET A 1 -23.71 9.87 24.24
N THR A 2 -22.92 10.32 23.29
CA THR A 2 -21.79 9.55 22.74
C THR A 2 -20.56 9.78 23.61
N VAL A 3 -19.84 8.70 23.92
CA VAL A 3 -18.57 8.75 24.65
C VAL A 3 -17.47 8.28 23.70
N PHE A 4 -16.52 9.15 23.39
CA PHE A 4 -15.34 8.80 22.62
C PHE A 4 -14.22 8.35 23.57
N ILE A 5 -13.70 7.14 23.35
CA ILE A 5 -12.49 6.66 24.03
C ILE A 5 -11.36 6.68 23.01
N LEU A 6 -10.38 7.54 23.22
CA LEU A 6 -9.29 7.83 22.30
C LEU A 6 -8.00 7.16 22.78
N VAL A 7 -7.38 6.36 21.92
CA VAL A 7 -6.18 5.58 22.22
C VAL A 7 -5.08 5.92 21.21
N SER A 8 -3.97 6.44 21.72
CA SER A 8 -2.83 6.91 20.93
C SER A 8 -1.98 5.77 20.36
N GLY A 9 -1.25 6.09 19.30
CA GLY A 9 -0.28 5.22 18.67
C GLY A 9 1.01 5.04 19.44
N MET A 10 1.95 4.35 18.80
CA MET A 10 3.23 3.99 19.40
C MET A 10 4.04 5.24 19.78
N PHE A 11 4.79 5.16 20.89
CA PHE A 11 5.57 6.28 21.48
C PHE A 11 4.78 7.50 21.96
N THR A 12 3.48 7.55 21.71
CA THR A 12 2.64 8.73 21.97
C THR A 12 1.64 8.46 23.09
N GLY A 13 1.13 9.54 23.69
CA GLY A 13 0.20 9.46 24.82
C GLY A 13 -1.03 10.34 24.64
N PRO A 14 -1.88 10.50 25.68
CA PRO A 14 -3.10 11.31 25.64
C PRO A 14 -2.93 12.74 25.12
N HIS A 15 -1.72 13.31 25.27
CA HIS A 15 -1.41 14.69 24.89
C HIS A 15 -1.69 14.99 23.41
N VAL A 16 -1.52 14.01 22.51
CA VAL A 16 -1.77 14.22 21.07
C VAL A 16 -3.23 14.54 20.79
N TRP A 17 -4.15 14.10 21.65
CA TRP A 17 -5.59 14.28 21.45
C TRP A 17 -6.14 15.60 21.97
N HIS A 18 -5.32 16.48 22.57
CA HIS A 18 -5.80 17.67 23.30
C HIS A 18 -6.82 18.49 22.50
N ASP A 19 -6.46 18.92 21.30
CA ASP A 19 -7.30 19.79 20.46
C ASP A 19 -8.55 19.05 19.96
N THR A 20 -8.38 17.80 19.52
CA THR A 20 -9.50 16.96 19.03
C THR A 20 -10.51 16.67 20.14
N ALA A 21 -10.03 16.38 21.35
CA ALA A 21 -10.87 16.13 22.52
C ALA A 21 -11.66 17.38 22.93
N ALA A 22 -11.03 18.56 22.89
CA ALA A 22 -11.70 19.83 23.16
C ALA A 22 -12.83 20.09 22.16
N LEU A 23 -12.60 19.84 20.87
CA LEU A 23 -13.59 20.00 19.80
C LEU A 23 -14.76 19.02 19.92
N LEU A 24 -14.50 17.74 20.20
CA LEU A 24 -15.55 16.73 20.45
C LEU A 24 -16.39 17.06 21.69
N THR A 25 -15.74 17.58 22.74
CA THR A 25 -16.43 18.03 23.96
C THR A 25 -17.31 19.24 23.67
N ALA A 26 -16.80 20.22 22.91
CA ALA A 26 -17.58 21.39 22.49
C ALA A 26 -18.80 21.00 21.63
N ALA A 27 -18.70 19.89 20.88
CA ALA A 27 -19.81 19.31 20.13
C ALA A 27 -20.80 18.49 20.99
N GLY A 28 -20.61 18.42 22.31
CA GLY A 28 -21.52 17.79 23.26
C GLY A 28 -21.27 16.30 23.55
N SER A 29 -20.11 15.77 23.15
CA SER A 29 -19.69 14.40 23.50
C SER A 29 -18.90 14.36 24.81
N ASP A 30 -18.91 13.22 25.50
CA ASP A 30 -17.90 12.95 26.56
C ASP A 30 -16.67 12.32 25.89
N VAL A 31 -15.48 12.71 26.32
CA VAL A 31 -14.21 12.26 25.73
C VAL A 31 -13.29 11.74 26.82
N ARG A 32 -12.78 10.53 26.62
CA ARG A 32 -11.81 9.86 27.49
C ARG A 32 -10.57 9.50 26.69
N THR A 33 -9.42 9.99 27.10
CA THR A 33 -8.13 9.57 26.55
C THR A 33 -7.54 8.48 27.44
N VAL A 34 -7.02 7.40 26.84
CA VAL A 34 -6.44 6.28 27.60
C VAL A 34 -4.93 6.49 27.78
N PRO A 35 -4.43 6.63 29.03
CA PRO A 35 -3.00 6.60 29.30
C PRO A 35 -2.53 5.14 29.30
N LEU A 36 -2.00 4.67 28.17
CA LEU A 36 -1.46 3.31 28.07
C LEU A 36 -0.18 3.20 28.91
N GLY A 37 -0.10 2.16 29.75
CA GLY A 37 1.02 1.97 30.65
C GLY A 37 2.37 1.94 29.93
N GLY A 38 3.39 2.56 30.53
CA GLY A 38 4.75 2.54 29.98
C GLY A 38 5.03 3.54 28.85
N LEU A 39 4.04 4.35 28.44
CA LEU A 39 4.22 5.42 27.43
C LEU A 39 4.29 6.83 28.03
N ASP A 40 4.42 6.95 29.35
CA ASP A 40 4.37 8.22 30.10
C ASP A 40 5.68 9.03 30.07
N GLY A 41 6.56 8.79 29.08
CA GLY A 41 7.87 9.42 28.94
C GLY A 41 9.04 8.62 29.55
N VAL A 42 10.20 9.26 29.73
CA VAL A 42 11.45 8.61 30.20
C VAL A 42 11.32 8.14 31.65
N ARG A 43 11.40 6.82 31.87
CA ARG A 43 11.30 6.22 33.21
C ARG A 43 12.66 6.25 33.92
N ALA A 44 12.65 6.62 35.20
CA ALA A 44 13.85 6.62 36.04
C ALA A 44 14.27 5.22 36.56
N ALA A 45 13.39 4.21 36.48
CA ALA A 45 13.67 2.84 36.95
C ALA A 45 12.87 1.79 36.15
N PRO A 46 13.36 0.53 36.05
CA PRO A 46 12.63 -0.56 35.39
C PRO A 46 11.34 -0.89 36.14
N GLY A 47 10.21 -0.84 35.43
CA GLY A 47 8.90 -1.25 35.95
C GLY A 47 8.56 -2.72 35.68
N PRO A 48 7.36 -3.18 36.07
CA PRO A 48 6.83 -4.45 35.59
C PRO A 48 6.76 -4.45 34.07
N VAL A 49 6.90 -5.64 33.47
CA VAL A 49 6.78 -5.86 32.03
C VAL A 49 5.41 -5.38 31.59
N VAL A 50 5.38 -4.45 30.63
CA VAL A 50 4.16 -4.00 29.97
C VAL A 50 4.07 -4.72 28.64
N ASP A 51 2.98 -5.45 28.45
CA ASP A 51 2.68 -6.23 27.26
C ASP A 51 1.34 -5.79 26.63
N LEU A 52 0.91 -6.46 25.56
CA LEU A 52 -0.31 -6.08 24.84
C LEU A 52 -1.56 -6.27 25.73
N GLU A 53 -1.58 -7.30 26.58
CA GLU A 53 -2.68 -7.54 27.52
C GLU A 53 -2.78 -6.46 28.60
N SER A 54 -1.64 -5.91 29.03
CA SER A 54 -1.59 -4.75 29.93
C SER A 54 -2.27 -3.54 29.28
N HIS A 55 -1.95 -3.23 28.02
CA HIS A 55 -2.59 -2.13 27.28
C HIS A 55 -4.07 -2.39 27.00
N ILE A 56 -4.47 -3.63 26.74
CA ILE A 56 -5.89 -4.01 26.62
C ILE A 56 -6.62 -3.75 27.95
N ALA A 57 -6.02 -4.10 29.08
CA ALA A 57 -6.60 -3.88 30.40
C ALA A 57 -6.81 -2.38 30.70
N ASP A 58 -5.88 -1.52 30.28
CA ASP A 58 -6.01 -0.07 30.41
C ASP A 58 -7.26 0.46 29.68
N VAL A 59 -7.50 0.01 28.44
CA VAL A 59 -8.68 0.40 27.66
C VAL A 59 -9.97 -0.18 28.28
N VAL A 60 -9.95 -1.44 28.73
CA VAL A 60 -11.08 -2.07 29.43
C VAL A 60 -11.45 -1.30 30.69
N ALA A 61 -10.48 -0.84 31.47
CA ALA A 61 -10.73 -0.07 32.68
C ALA A 61 -11.47 1.24 32.41
N VAL A 62 -11.15 1.92 31.29
CA VAL A 62 -11.86 3.13 30.87
C VAL A 62 -13.27 2.81 30.38
N ILE A 63 -13.46 1.75 29.60
CA ILE A 63 -14.79 1.27 29.18
C ILE A 63 -15.65 0.97 30.41
N ASP A 64 -15.14 0.18 31.36
CA ASP A 64 -15.87 -0.19 32.58
C ASP A 64 -16.17 1.03 33.46
N SER A 65 -15.32 2.07 33.43
CA SER A 65 -15.58 3.34 34.10
C SER A 65 -16.76 4.10 33.51
N VAL A 66 -16.85 4.14 32.18
CA VAL A 66 -17.98 4.75 31.46
C VAL A 66 -19.28 3.97 31.75
N LEU A 67 -19.21 2.64 31.76
CA LEU A 67 -20.37 1.77 31.99
C LEU A 67 -20.94 1.84 33.42
N ARG A 68 -20.16 2.30 34.41
CA ARG A 68 -20.67 2.60 35.75
C ARG A 68 -21.57 3.86 35.79
N GLY A 69 -21.52 4.68 34.76
CA GLY A 69 -22.32 5.89 34.60
C GLY A 69 -23.69 5.64 33.94
N ALA A 70 -24.22 6.67 33.28
CA ALA A 70 -25.46 6.57 32.50
C ALA A 70 -25.26 5.77 31.20
N HIS A 71 -26.37 5.33 30.59
CA HIS A 71 -26.35 4.69 29.27
C HIS A 71 -25.62 5.57 28.24
N ALA A 72 -24.53 5.04 27.69
CA ALA A 72 -23.65 5.73 26.75
C ALA A 72 -23.43 4.88 25.50
N GLU A 73 -23.39 5.54 24.34
CA GLU A 73 -22.92 4.94 23.10
C GLU A 73 -21.40 5.10 23.04
N ILE A 74 -20.66 4.00 23.24
CA ILE A 74 -19.20 4.02 23.30
C ILE A 74 -18.63 3.89 21.88
N VAL A 75 -17.87 4.90 21.46
CA VAL A 75 -17.07 4.89 20.24
C VAL A 75 -15.60 4.79 20.63
N LEU A 76 -14.97 3.68 20.26
CA LEU A 76 -13.54 3.49 20.48
C LEU A 76 -12.77 4.00 19.25
N VAL A 77 -11.73 4.80 19.46
CA VAL A 77 -10.86 5.31 18.40
C VAL A 77 -9.44 4.86 18.70
N GLY A 78 -8.87 4.02 17.84
CA GLY A 78 -7.48 3.60 17.92
C GLY A 78 -6.68 4.23 16.78
N HIS A 79 -5.67 5.02 17.15
CA HIS A 79 -4.68 5.56 16.21
C HIS A 79 -3.47 4.62 16.13
N ASP A 80 -2.99 4.31 14.92
CA ASP A 80 -1.76 3.53 14.71
C ASP A 80 -1.74 2.23 15.56
N TYR A 81 -0.73 1.99 16.39
CA TYR A 81 -0.61 0.86 17.30
C TYR A 81 -1.81 0.77 18.25
N GLY A 82 -2.35 1.91 18.69
CA GLY A 82 -3.47 2.02 19.64
C GLY A 82 -4.73 1.27 19.20
N ILE A 83 -4.85 0.94 17.92
CA ILE A 83 -5.93 0.08 17.45
C ILE A 83 -5.88 -1.35 18.00
N HIS A 84 -4.70 -1.89 18.31
CA HIS A 84 -4.54 -3.24 18.84
C HIS A 84 -5.17 -3.40 20.22
N PRO A 85 -4.83 -2.57 21.24
CA PRO A 85 -5.50 -2.65 22.52
C PRO A 85 -6.99 -2.26 22.44
N VAL A 86 -7.37 -1.35 21.53
CA VAL A 86 -8.79 -1.04 21.27
C VAL A 86 -9.57 -2.26 20.81
N VAL A 87 -9.08 -2.99 19.81
CA VAL A 87 -9.74 -4.18 19.27
C VAL A 87 -9.78 -5.29 20.33
N GLY A 88 -8.69 -5.52 21.07
CA GLY A 88 -8.67 -6.49 22.17
C GLY A 88 -9.67 -6.17 23.29
N ALA A 89 -9.77 -4.89 23.69
CA ALA A 89 -10.72 -4.45 24.71
C ALA A 89 -12.17 -4.51 24.23
N ALA A 90 -12.41 -4.13 22.97
CA ALA A 90 -13.71 -4.21 22.34
C ALA A 90 -14.20 -5.65 22.25
N ASP A 91 -13.34 -6.62 21.92
CA ASP A 91 -13.72 -8.04 21.87
C ASP A 91 -14.20 -8.54 23.25
N ARG A 92 -13.57 -8.08 24.33
CA ARG A 92 -13.96 -8.38 25.73
C ARG A 92 -15.23 -7.68 26.20
N ARG A 93 -15.69 -6.64 25.49
CA ARG A 93 -16.84 -5.78 25.85
C ARG A 93 -17.78 -5.52 24.68
N ALA A 94 -17.86 -6.45 23.72
CA ALA A 94 -18.45 -6.21 22.40
C ALA A 94 -19.90 -5.68 22.46
N ALA A 95 -20.70 -6.15 23.44
CA ALA A 95 -22.08 -5.71 23.64
C ALA A 95 -22.23 -4.23 24.03
N SER A 96 -21.17 -3.61 24.55
CA SER A 96 -21.17 -2.22 25.01
C SER A 96 -20.63 -1.24 23.97
N ILE A 97 -20.08 -1.73 22.85
CA ILE A 97 -19.39 -0.90 21.86
C ILE A 97 -20.32 -0.58 20.70
N ALA A 98 -20.56 0.71 20.48
CA ALA A 98 -21.38 1.19 19.37
C ALA A 98 -20.59 1.20 18.05
N ARG A 99 -19.29 1.49 18.11
CA ARG A 99 -18.39 1.55 16.95
C ARG A 99 -16.92 1.50 17.34
N ILE A 100 -16.10 0.96 16.44
CA ILE A 100 -14.64 1.09 16.50
C ILE A 100 -14.16 1.88 15.27
N VAL A 101 -13.33 2.89 15.50
CA VAL A 101 -12.69 3.71 14.47
C VAL A 101 -11.21 3.36 14.42
N HIS A 102 -10.78 2.85 13.27
CA HIS A 102 -9.40 2.61 12.89
C HIS A 102 -8.87 3.89 12.26
N LEU A 103 -8.07 4.65 13.00
CA LEU A 103 -7.52 5.90 12.52
C LEU A 103 -6.07 5.70 12.08
N ASP A 104 -5.85 5.81 10.78
CA ASP A 104 -4.55 5.64 10.12
C ASP A 104 -3.73 4.48 10.70
N SER A 105 -4.39 3.34 10.81
CA SER A 105 -3.89 2.16 11.52
C SER A 105 -3.96 0.92 10.66
N GLY A 106 -3.19 -0.10 11.04
CA GLY A 106 -3.34 -1.44 10.49
C GLY A 106 -4.70 -2.10 10.81
N LEU A 107 -4.83 -3.36 10.38
CA LEU A 107 -5.99 -4.20 10.61
C LEU A 107 -5.62 -5.37 11.53
N PRO A 108 -5.79 -5.22 12.86
CA PRO A 108 -5.48 -6.29 13.80
C PRO A 108 -6.26 -7.57 13.48
N ARG A 109 -5.59 -8.70 13.64
CA ARG A 109 -6.16 -10.04 13.42
C ARG A 109 -5.78 -10.94 14.58
N ASP A 110 -6.64 -11.93 14.84
CA ASP A 110 -6.34 -12.98 15.82
C ASP A 110 -5.03 -13.69 15.47
N GLY A 111 -4.19 -13.92 16.48
CA GLY A 111 -2.88 -14.54 16.37
C GLY A 111 -1.81 -13.68 15.69
N VAL A 112 -2.12 -12.46 15.25
CA VAL A 112 -1.15 -11.58 14.57
C VAL A 112 -0.64 -10.52 15.55
N PRO A 113 0.70 -10.39 15.72
CA PRO A 113 1.28 -9.37 16.59
C PRO A 113 1.22 -7.97 15.95
N ALA A 114 1.19 -6.92 16.78
CA ALA A 114 1.08 -5.54 16.29
C ALA A 114 2.26 -5.11 15.40
N LEU A 115 3.44 -5.71 15.59
CA LEU A 115 4.60 -5.50 14.74
C LEU A 115 4.32 -5.78 13.26
N ALA A 116 3.38 -6.67 12.92
CA ALA A 116 3.03 -6.97 11.54
C ALA A 116 2.39 -5.79 10.80
N ALA A 117 1.85 -4.80 11.53
CA ALA A 117 1.27 -3.59 10.98
C ALA A 117 2.31 -2.47 10.71
N VAL A 118 3.55 -2.62 11.20
CA VAL A 118 4.63 -1.67 10.90
C VAL A 118 5.01 -1.82 9.44
N ALA A 119 4.84 -0.73 8.67
CA ALA A 119 4.99 -0.77 7.22
C ALA A 119 6.44 -1.04 6.79
N ASP A 120 7.43 -0.50 7.49
CA ASP A 120 8.86 -0.67 7.19
C ASP A 120 9.34 -2.10 7.56
N PRO A 121 9.72 -2.95 6.57
CA PRO A 121 10.23 -4.29 6.83
C PRO A 121 11.54 -4.32 7.62
N GLN A 122 12.45 -3.38 7.36
CA GLN A 122 13.75 -3.31 8.03
C GLN A 122 13.56 -2.95 9.51
N LEU A 123 12.58 -2.10 9.79
CA LEU A 123 12.20 -1.75 11.15
C LEU A 123 11.58 -2.94 11.89
N ARG A 124 10.72 -3.73 11.23
CA ARG A 124 10.21 -5.00 11.76
C ARG A 124 11.36 -5.95 12.13
N GLU A 125 12.31 -6.15 11.23
CA GLU A 125 13.49 -6.98 11.48
C GLU A 125 14.39 -6.45 12.60
N GLU A 126 14.58 -5.13 12.68
CA GLU A 126 15.34 -4.49 13.75
C GLU A 126 14.72 -4.76 15.12
N VAL A 127 13.40 -4.60 15.25
CA VAL A 127 12.66 -4.93 16.49
C VAL A 127 12.81 -6.40 16.85
N ILE A 128 12.69 -7.32 15.88
CA ILE A 128 12.89 -8.75 16.09
C ILE A 128 14.33 -9.04 16.54
N ARG A 129 15.33 -8.45 15.89
CA ARG A 129 16.75 -8.67 16.23
C ARG A 129 17.08 -8.18 17.64
N ARG A 130 16.56 -7.02 18.04
CA ARG A 130 16.69 -6.49 19.41
C ARG A 130 16.08 -7.42 20.44
N SER A 131 14.95 -8.06 20.12
CA SER A 131 14.33 -9.05 21.01
C SER A 131 15.17 -10.32 21.21
N ALA A 132 15.90 -10.73 20.17
CA ALA A 132 16.72 -11.95 20.18
C ALA A 132 18.10 -11.75 20.85
N GLY A 133 18.60 -10.50 20.91
CA GLY A 133 19.94 -10.16 21.41
C GLY A 133 20.17 -10.32 22.93
N GLY A 134 19.13 -10.67 23.69
CA GLY A 134 19.24 -11.11 25.08
C GLY A 134 19.20 -9.99 26.12
N GLY A 135 18.10 -9.92 26.88
CA GLY A 135 18.08 -9.25 28.18
C GLY A 135 16.77 -8.59 28.56
N THR A 136 15.83 -9.39 29.08
CA THR A 136 14.59 -9.01 29.79
C THR A 136 13.35 -8.74 28.92
N ALA A 137 12.23 -9.25 29.41
CA ALA A 137 10.88 -8.91 28.96
C ALA A 137 10.55 -7.41 29.13
N ALA A 138 11.47 -6.59 29.66
CA ALA A 138 11.38 -5.14 29.77
C ALA A 138 12.14 -4.40 28.64
N ALA A 139 12.48 -5.08 27.54
CA ALA A 139 13.09 -4.44 26.38
C ALA A 139 12.17 -3.37 25.79
N GLU A 140 12.72 -2.18 25.60
CA GLU A 140 12.02 -1.00 25.11
C GLU A 140 12.61 -0.57 23.76
N LEU A 141 11.73 -0.18 22.84
CA LEU A 141 12.12 0.49 21.61
C LEU A 141 12.20 1.99 21.90
N PRO A 142 13.36 2.65 21.71
CA PRO A 142 13.50 4.08 21.97
C PRO A 142 12.58 4.90 21.06
N PRO A 143 12.07 6.05 21.53
CA PRO A 143 11.29 6.94 20.69
C PRO A 143 12.15 7.49 19.53
N PRO A 144 11.52 7.83 18.39
CA PRO A 144 12.22 8.41 17.25
C PRO A 144 12.80 9.78 17.59
N ALA A 145 13.97 10.09 17.03
CA ALA A 145 14.43 11.46 16.92
C ALA A 145 13.50 12.26 15.99
N ARG A 146 13.59 13.59 16.04
CA ARG A 146 12.72 14.49 15.28
C ARG A 146 12.68 14.16 13.78
N GLU A 147 13.84 13.87 13.19
CA GLU A 147 13.97 13.57 11.76
C GLU A 147 13.51 12.15 11.40
N GLU A 148 13.37 11.27 12.40
CA GLU A 148 13.02 9.86 12.22
C GLU A 148 11.51 9.62 12.25
N TRP A 149 10.69 10.61 12.62
CA TRP A 149 9.23 10.47 12.62
C TRP A 149 8.66 10.06 11.28
N GLN A 150 9.25 10.52 10.17
CA GLN A 150 8.84 10.13 8.81
C GLN A 150 8.95 8.62 8.53
N LEU A 151 9.73 7.88 9.33
CA LEU A 151 9.83 6.42 9.23
C LEU A 151 8.63 5.70 9.86
N TRP A 152 7.94 6.37 10.78
CA TRP A 152 6.79 5.85 11.50
C TRP A 152 5.46 6.29 10.90
N GLY A 153 5.47 7.34 10.08
CA GLY A 153 4.30 7.81 9.34
C GLY A 153 4.59 9.15 8.66
N SER A 154 3.79 9.51 7.65
CA SER A 154 3.92 10.80 6.96
C SER A 154 3.73 11.96 7.94
N VAL A 155 4.69 12.89 8.07
CA VAL A 155 4.51 14.11 8.90
C VAL A 155 3.83 15.26 8.14
N ALA A 156 3.30 15.01 6.94
CA ALA A 156 2.66 16.04 6.12
C ALA A 156 1.56 16.78 6.89
N GLY A 157 1.56 18.10 6.80
CA GLY A 157 0.60 18.96 7.48
C GLY A 157 0.84 19.16 8.98
N VAL A 158 1.75 18.41 9.62
CA VAL A 158 2.08 18.61 11.04
C VAL A 158 2.96 19.87 11.16
N PRO A 159 2.54 20.90 11.93
CA PRO A 159 3.37 22.09 12.13
C PRO A 159 4.69 21.74 12.85
N ASP A 160 5.79 22.42 12.52
CA ASP A 160 7.10 22.15 13.14
C ASP A 160 7.05 22.18 14.66
N ALA A 161 6.40 23.19 15.26
CA ALA A 161 6.26 23.30 16.71
C ALA A 161 5.43 22.15 17.32
N ALA A 162 4.52 21.52 16.56
CA ALA A 162 3.79 20.34 17.01
C ALA A 162 4.66 19.09 16.90
N LEU A 163 5.48 18.97 15.85
CA LEU A 163 6.45 17.89 15.67
C LEU A 163 7.57 17.94 16.73
N ASP A 164 8.02 19.12 17.11
CA ASP A 164 8.96 19.34 18.21
C ASP A 164 8.37 18.82 19.52
N ARG A 165 7.14 19.24 19.86
CA ARG A 165 6.43 18.76 21.05
C ARG A 165 6.19 17.25 21.03
N LEU A 166 5.81 16.70 19.88
CA LEU A 166 5.63 15.26 19.71
C LEU A 166 6.92 14.50 20.04
N THR A 167 8.06 15.03 19.57
CA THR A 167 9.40 14.45 19.85
C THR A 167 9.76 14.57 21.33
N GLU A 168 9.57 15.75 21.93
CA GLU A 168 9.88 16.01 23.35
C GLU A 168 9.05 15.15 24.31
N GLN A 169 7.81 14.82 23.92
CA GLN A 169 6.86 14.08 24.74
C GLN A 169 6.82 12.58 24.42
N ALA A 170 7.65 12.10 23.48
CA ALA A 170 7.67 10.71 23.08
C ALA A 170 8.24 9.81 24.17
N GLY A 171 7.52 8.73 24.47
CA GLY A 171 7.96 7.68 25.40
C GLY A 171 8.56 6.49 24.66
N PRO A 172 9.44 5.70 25.29
CA PRO A 172 9.86 4.41 24.74
C PRO A 172 8.66 3.45 24.61
N GLN A 173 8.64 2.61 23.57
CA GLN A 173 7.60 1.59 23.40
C GLN A 173 8.04 0.26 24.03
N PRO A 174 7.27 -0.32 24.97
CA PRO A 174 7.54 -1.65 25.50
C PRO A 174 7.44 -2.72 24.40
N MET A 175 8.52 -3.44 24.08
CA MET A 175 8.55 -4.33 22.91
C MET A 175 7.58 -5.52 23.01
N ALA A 176 7.25 -5.98 24.22
CA ALA A 176 6.29 -7.07 24.42
C ALA A 176 4.89 -6.70 23.85
N THR A 177 4.54 -5.42 23.85
CA THR A 177 3.29 -4.92 23.23
C THR A 177 3.25 -5.10 21.72
N LEU A 178 4.41 -5.08 21.06
CA LEU A 178 4.53 -5.22 19.60
C LEU A 178 4.64 -6.69 19.18
N LEU A 179 5.29 -7.51 20.01
CA LEU A 179 5.66 -8.89 19.68
C LEU A 179 4.61 -9.92 20.13
N GLN A 180 3.80 -9.60 21.14
CA GLN A 180 2.76 -10.49 21.63
C GLN A 180 1.64 -10.63 20.57
N PRO A 181 1.29 -11.85 20.16
CA PRO A 181 0.11 -12.08 19.31
C PRO A 181 -1.17 -11.59 19.97
N LEU A 182 -2.02 -10.89 19.22
CA LEU A 182 -3.35 -10.49 19.70
C LEU A 182 -4.27 -11.71 19.77
N SER A 183 -4.98 -11.90 20.89
CA SER A 183 -5.99 -12.95 21.03
C SER A 183 -7.40 -12.35 20.98
N LEU A 184 -8.23 -12.85 20.04
CA LEU A 184 -9.62 -12.44 19.83
C LEU A 184 -10.56 -13.64 19.84
N THR A 185 -11.73 -13.47 20.44
CA THR A 185 -12.79 -14.51 20.47
C THR A 185 -13.68 -14.48 19.23
N GLY A 186 -13.63 -13.40 18.44
CA GLY A 186 -14.51 -13.17 17.29
C GLY A 186 -15.81 -12.44 17.64
N ALA A 187 -15.94 -11.97 18.89
CA ALA A 187 -17.12 -11.24 19.38
C ALA A 187 -17.39 -9.92 18.65
N LEU A 188 -16.40 -9.42 17.90
CA LEU A 188 -16.48 -8.18 17.11
C LEU A 188 -17.19 -8.28 15.77
N ALA A 189 -17.53 -9.48 15.30
CA ALA A 189 -18.23 -9.65 14.01
C ALA A 189 -19.43 -8.70 13.79
N PRO A 190 -20.34 -8.47 14.76
CA PRO A 190 -21.49 -7.57 14.58
C PRO A 190 -21.18 -6.07 14.79
N VAL A 191 -20.03 -5.73 15.39
CA VAL A 191 -19.70 -4.36 15.79
C VAL A 191 -19.35 -3.52 14.56
N PRO A 192 -19.98 -2.35 14.33
CA PRO A 192 -19.63 -1.46 13.23
C PRO A 192 -18.17 -0.98 13.30
N LEU A 193 -17.51 -0.91 12.14
CA LEU A 193 -16.13 -0.43 12.03
C LEU A 193 -16.08 0.74 11.05
N THR A 194 -15.20 1.71 11.32
CA THR A 194 -14.87 2.78 10.39
C THR A 194 -13.36 2.88 10.22
N GLY A 195 -12.87 2.93 8.98
CA GLY A 195 -11.48 3.32 8.68
C GLY A 195 -11.39 4.82 8.38
N VAL A 196 -10.40 5.51 8.92
CA VAL A 196 -10.07 6.89 8.57
C VAL A 196 -8.64 6.88 8.03
N LEU A 197 -8.47 7.15 6.74
CA LEU A 197 -7.20 7.04 6.01
C LEU A 197 -6.57 8.42 5.83
N CYS A 198 -5.30 8.58 6.22
CA CYS A 198 -4.56 9.82 6.01
C CYS A 198 -3.82 9.76 4.66
N THR A 199 -4.32 10.46 3.66
CA THR A 199 -3.95 10.21 2.26
C THR A 199 -2.53 10.68 1.90
N ALA A 200 -1.93 11.59 2.68
CA ALA A 200 -0.53 11.96 2.50
C ALA A 200 0.44 10.84 2.92
N GLY A 201 -0.05 9.78 3.57
CA GLY A 201 0.66 8.52 3.81
C GLY A 201 0.54 7.51 2.67
N GLY A 202 -0.12 7.87 1.55
CA GLY A 202 -0.29 7.01 0.38
C GLY A 202 -1.47 6.04 0.45
N ALA A 203 -2.20 5.98 1.57
CA ALA A 203 -3.39 5.16 1.72
C ALA A 203 -4.67 5.96 1.46
N GLY A 204 -5.45 5.56 0.45
CA GLY A 204 -6.76 6.13 0.13
C GLY A 204 -7.80 5.04 -0.14
N ILE A 205 -9.08 5.41 -0.12
CA ILE A 205 -10.23 4.55 -0.38
C ILE A 205 -10.09 3.84 -1.73
N ALA A 206 -9.64 4.55 -2.77
CA ALA A 206 -9.43 3.95 -4.09
C ALA A 206 -8.38 2.83 -4.06
N LEU A 207 -7.28 3.03 -3.33
CA LEU A 207 -6.24 2.00 -3.14
C LEU A 207 -6.73 0.83 -2.28
N VAL A 208 -7.56 1.10 -1.26
CA VAL A 208 -8.17 0.04 -0.46
C VAL A 208 -9.17 -0.76 -1.30
N GLN A 209 -10.00 -0.10 -2.11
CA GLN A 209 -10.93 -0.75 -3.03
C GLN A 209 -10.18 -1.63 -4.04
N SER A 210 -9.07 -1.15 -4.61
CA SER A 210 -8.30 -1.95 -5.58
C SER A 210 -7.72 -3.22 -4.95
N ARG A 211 -7.28 -3.16 -3.68
CA ARG A 211 -6.84 -4.35 -2.94
C ARG A 211 -7.98 -5.30 -2.57
N VAL A 212 -9.16 -4.77 -2.23
CA VAL A 212 -10.38 -5.60 -2.10
C VAL A 212 -10.64 -6.32 -3.43
N ASP A 213 -10.63 -5.60 -4.55
CA ASP A 213 -10.85 -6.19 -5.87
C ASP A 213 -9.83 -7.28 -6.16
N LEU A 214 -8.55 -7.07 -5.81
CA LEU A 214 -7.47 -8.08 -5.91
C LEU A 214 -7.64 -9.29 -4.97
N GLY A 215 -8.70 -9.32 -4.16
CA GLY A 215 -9.02 -10.44 -3.29
C GLY A 215 -8.21 -10.47 -2.00
N GLU A 216 -7.64 -9.34 -1.55
CA GLU A 216 -6.86 -9.30 -0.31
C GLU A 216 -7.73 -9.77 0.88
N PRO A 217 -7.44 -10.94 1.50
CA PRO A 217 -8.36 -11.55 2.46
C PRO A 217 -8.63 -10.68 3.69
N SER A 218 -7.61 -9.92 4.14
CA SER A 218 -7.73 -8.97 5.25
C SER A 218 -8.75 -7.86 4.98
N LEU A 219 -8.89 -7.42 3.72
CA LEU A 219 -9.74 -6.31 3.33
C LEU A 219 -11.13 -6.74 2.85
N GLN A 220 -11.32 -8.00 2.45
CA GLN A 220 -12.63 -8.50 2.06
C GLN A 220 -13.68 -8.35 3.17
N ALA A 221 -13.28 -8.59 4.43
CA ALA A 221 -14.16 -8.39 5.60
C ALA A 221 -14.54 -6.90 5.83
N TRP A 222 -13.83 -5.98 5.19
CA TRP A 222 -14.06 -4.54 5.25
C TRP A 222 -15.00 -4.01 4.17
N ALA A 223 -15.42 -4.84 3.21
CA ALA A 223 -16.44 -4.49 2.22
C ALA A 223 -17.88 -4.78 2.71
N GLY A 224 -18.08 -5.03 4.01
CA GLY A 224 -19.39 -5.31 4.60
C GLY A 224 -20.27 -4.05 4.82
N PRO A 225 -21.60 -4.21 5.00
CA PRO A 225 -22.55 -3.09 5.08
C PRO A 225 -22.36 -2.16 6.30
N ARG A 226 -21.69 -2.66 7.35
CA ARG A 226 -21.39 -1.93 8.60
C ARG A 226 -19.93 -1.46 8.68
N ARG A 227 -19.28 -1.35 7.52
CA ARG A 227 -17.90 -0.90 7.36
C ARG A 227 -17.93 0.38 6.56
N THR A 228 -17.39 1.46 7.12
CA THR A 228 -17.32 2.75 6.41
C THR A 228 -15.91 3.30 6.40
N PHE A 229 -15.63 4.18 5.45
CA PHE A 229 -14.33 4.82 5.27
C PHE A 229 -14.46 6.33 5.14
N PHE A 230 -13.47 7.03 5.66
CA PHE A 230 -13.21 8.45 5.43
C PHE A 230 -11.76 8.63 5.01
N GLU A 231 -11.50 9.72 4.31
CA GLU A 231 -10.15 10.19 3.99
C GLU A 231 -9.93 11.54 4.67
N LEU A 232 -8.70 11.78 5.10
CA LEU A 232 -8.21 13.08 5.54
C LEU A 232 -6.97 13.45 4.70
N PRO A 233 -6.91 14.64 4.10
CA PRO A 233 -5.80 15.08 3.24
C PRO A 233 -4.60 15.55 4.08
N THR A 234 -4.11 14.69 4.98
CA THR A 234 -3.03 14.98 5.91
C THR A 234 -2.14 13.76 6.15
N GLY A 235 -1.07 13.94 6.92
CA GLY A 235 -0.17 12.89 7.38
C GLY A 235 -0.72 12.07 8.56
N HIS A 236 0.12 11.20 9.10
CA HIS A 236 -0.21 10.14 10.05
C HIS A 236 -0.73 10.63 11.41
N TRP A 237 -0.54 11.91 11.75
CA TRP A 237 -1.03 12.52 13.00
C TRP A 237 -2.09 13.60 12.70
N PRO A 238 -3.31 13.24 12.26
CA PRO A 238 -4.40 14.18 11.96
C PRO A 238 -4.84 14.99 13.18
N MET A 239 -4.59 14.51 14.39
CA MET A 239 -4.83 15.19 15.67
C MET A 239 -3.95 16.43 15.84
N LEU A 240 -2.78 16.46 15.22
CA LEU A 240 -1.83 17.58 15.29
C LEU A 240 -1.91 18.47 14.05
N SER A 241 -2.23 17.89 12.90
CA SER A 241 -2.23 18.57 11.61
C SER A 241 -3.61 19.09 11.18
N SER A 242 -4.70 18.43 11.59
CA SER A 242 -6.07 18.75 11.15
C SER A 242 -7.14 18.39 12.21
N PRO A 243 -7.01 18.84 13.48
CA PRO A 243 -7.88 18.42 14.57
C PRO A 243 -9.36 18.76 14.34
N ASP A 244 -9.68 19.89 13.71
CA ASP A 244 -11.04 20.29 13.34
C ASP A 244 -11.71 19.33 12.38
N GLU A 245 -10.99 18.91 11.34
CA GLU A 245 -11.51 18.00 10.33
C GLU A 245 -11.66 16.58 10.89
N LEU A 246 -10.67 16.14 11.67
CA LEU A 246 -10.73 14.88 12.37
C LEU A 246 -11.93 14.82 13.33
N ALA A 247 -12.16 15.84 14.16
CA ALA A 247 -13.29 15.85 15.09
C ALA A 247 -14.64 15.73 14.35
N ARG A 248 -14.81 16.45 13.23
CA ARG A 248 -16.00 16.32 12.37
C ARG A 248 -16.13 14.90 11.80
N THR A 249 -15.04 14.32 11.33
CA THR A 249 -15.01 12.96 10.79
C THR A 249 -15.36 11.92 11.85
N LEU A 250 -14.87 12.06 13.09
CA LEU A 250 -15.21 11.15 14.19
C LEU A 250 -16.69 11.23 14.59
N LEU A 251 -17.30 12.41 14.57
CA LEU A 251 -18.74 12.59 14.80
C LEU A 251 -19.57 11.91 13.70
N ARG A 252 -19.19 12.09 12.43
CA ARG A 252 -19.85 11.43 11.29
C ARG A 252 -19.67 9.92 11.31
N ALA A 253 -18.47 9.45 11.68
CA ALA A 253 -18.20 8.03 11.89
C ALA A 253 -19.11 7.46 12.98
N ALA A 254 -19.25 8.13 14.13
CA ALA A 254 -20.16 7.73 15.20
C ALA A 254 -21.61 7.61 14.72
N ALA A 255 -22.07 8.53 13.86
CA ALA A 255 -23.39 8.48 13.22
C ALA A 255 -23.53 7.38 12.14
N GLY A 256 -22.45 6.67 11.82
CA GLY A 256 -22.42 5.59 10.83
C GLY A 256 -22.37 6.05 9.38
N GLU A 257 -21.97 7.29 9.15
CA GLU A 257 -21.66 7.81 7.83
C GLU A 257 -20.32 7.27 7.30
N GLY A 258 -20.02 7.61 6.05
CA GLY A 258 -18.76 7.33 5.37
C GLY A 258 -18.97 6.53 4.09
N HIS A 259 -17.91 6.45 3.29
CA HIS A 259 -17.88 5.67 2.06
C HIS A 259 -17.95 4.17 2.39
N ARG A 260 -18.66 3.38 1.58
CA ARG A 260 -18.66 1.93 1.68
C ARG A 260 -17.95 1.35 0.47
N LEU A 261 -16.97 0.49 0.72
CA LEU A 261 -16.34 -0.27 -0.34
C LEU A 261 -17.38 -1.16 -1.02
N THR A 262 -17.18 -1.40 -2.32
CA THR A 262 -17.98 -2.33 -3.08
C THR A 262 -17.40 -3.73 -2.90
N PRO A 263 -18.18 -4.71 -2.38
CA PRO A 263 -17.72 -6.09 -2.33
C PRO A 263 -17.53 -6.62 -3.75
N ALA A 264 -16.46 -7.39 -3.95
CA ALA A 264 -16.30 -8.17 -5.19
C ALA A 264 -17.51 -9.11 -5.33
N ASN A 265 -18.19 -9.06 -6.48
CA ASN A 265 -19.29 -9.97 -6.77
C ASN A 265 -19.27 -10.42 -8.23
N ALA A 266 -19.91 -11.55 -8.52
CA ALA A 266 -19.86 -12.17 -9.84
C ALA A 266 -20.49 -11.33 -10.98
N ALA A 267 -21.32 -10.33 -10.65
CA ALA A 267 -21.94 -9.45 -11.66
C ALA A 267 -21.00 -8.34 -12.14
N ALA A 268 -19.97 -8.00 -11.35
CA ALA A 268 -18.92 -7.07 -11.72
C ALA A 268 -17.58 -7.62 -11.20
N PRO A 269 -16.86 -8.45 -11.99
CA PRO A 269 -15.61 -9.01 -11.52
C PRO A 269 -14.61 -7.90 -11.18
N PRO A 270 -13.66 -8.18 -10.27
CA PRO A 270 -12.53 -7.30 -10.00
C PRO A 270 -11.91 -6.73 -11.27
N ALA A 271 -11.46 -5.48 -11.22
CA ALA A 271 -10.91 -4.79 -12.39
C ALA A 271 -9.89 -5.65 -13.15
N HIS A 272 -8.91 -6.22 -12.46
CA HIS A 272 -7.86 -7.05 -13.06
C HIS A 272 -8.35 -8.33 -13.77
N LEU A 273 -9.59 -8.77 -13.53
CA LEU A 273 -10.23 -9.92 -14.20
C LEU A 273 -11.25 -9.52 -15.28
N ARG A 274 -11.49 -8.22 -15.47
CA ARG A 274 -12.36 -7.75 -16.54
C ARG A 274 -11.68 -8.00 -17.90
N PRO A 275 -12.45 -8.22 -18.98
CA PRO A 275 -11.88 -8.43 -20.31
C PRO A 275 -10.92 -7.30 -20.69
N PHE A 276 -9.85 -7.66 -21.41
CA PHE A 276 -8.99 -6.66 -22.02
C PHE A 276 -9.80 -5.75 -22.93
N LEU A 277 -9.55 -4.44 -22.87
CA LEU A 277 -10.32 -3.49 -23.65
C LEU A 277 -10.29 -3.81 -25.15
N LEU A 278 -9.16 -4.23 -25.72
CA LEU A 278 -9.04 -4.51 -27.16
C LEU A 278 -9.45 -5.95 -27.52
N ASP A 279 -10.15 -6.10 -28.65
CA ASP A 279 -10.38 -7.41 -29.27
C ASP A 279 -9.12 -7.82 -30.04
N VAL A 280 -8.31 -8.68 -29.41
CA VAL A 280 -7.06 -9.18 -29.97
C VAL A 280 -7.20 -10.67 -30.30
N PRO A 281 -6.65 -11.17 -31.42
CA PRO A 281 -6.72 -12.59 -31.74
C PRO A 281 -6.15 -13.49 -30.63
N VAL A 282 -6.67 -14.72 -30.50
CA VAL A 282 -6.07 -15.72 -29.61
C VAL A 282 -4.77 -16.21 -30.25
N ALA A 283 -3.68 -16.20 -29.49
CA ALA A 283 -2.40 -16.81 -29.87
C ALA A 283 -2.22 -18.14 -29.14
N PRO A 284 -1.57 -19.16 -29.74
CA PRO A 284 -1.12 -20.33 -29.00
C PRO A 284 -0.22 -19.91 -27.82
N VAL A 285 -0.39 -20.55 -26.67
CA VAL A 285 0.36 -20.24 -25.46
C VAL A 285 1.14 -21.46 -24.99
N GLU A 286 2.44 -21.28 -24.76
CA GLU A 286 3.30 -22.28 -24.13
C GLU A 286 3.82 -21.78 -22.78
N ARG A 287 3.54 -22.52 -21.72
CA ARG A 287 4.03 -22.20 -20.37
C ARG A 287 5.40 -22.84 -20.13
N VAL A 288 6.37 -22.02 -19.76
CA VAL A 288 7.73 -22.47 -19.43
C VAL A 288 8.13 -21.84 -18.10
N ALA A 289 8.27 -22.67 -17.06
CA ALA A 289 8.53 -22.19 -15.70
C ALA A 289 7.55 -21.08 -15.26
N HIS A 290 8.05 -19.86 -15.03
CA HIS A 290 7.29 -18.70 -14.56
C HIS A 290 6.92 -17.71 -15.68
N VAL A 291 7.00 -18.12 -16.95
CA VAL A 291 6.55 -17.31 -18.09
C VAL A 291 5.56 -18.05 -18.98
N ASP A 292 4.71 -17.28 -19.67
CA ASP A 292 3.86 -17.79 -20.75
C ASP A 292 4.24 -17.13 -22.07
N LEU A 293 4.55 -17.95 -23.07
CA LEU A 293 4.95 -17.53 -24.41
C LEU A 293 3.73 -17.53 -25.34
N HIS A 294 3.28 -16.34 -25.75
CA HIS A 294 2.25 -16.13 -26.76
C HIS A 294 2.89 -16.14 -28.15
N LEU A 295 2.69 -17.22 -28.88
CA LEU A 295 3.42 -17.51 -30.10
C LEU A 295 2.87 -16.73 -31.31
N PRO A 296 3.71 -15.99 -32.06
CA PRO A 296 3.32 -15.42 -33.35
C PRO A 296 3.22 -16.52 -34.42
N SER A 297 2.41 -16.31 -35.46
CA SER A 297 2.28 -17.27 -36.57
C SER A 297 3.47 -17.29 -37.54
N ALA A 298 4.40 -16.34 -37.42
CA ALA A 298 5.53 -16.18 -38.34
C ALA A 298 6.67 -17.18 -38.03
N PRO A 299 7.35 -17.74 -39.05
CA PRO A 299 8.47 -18.65 -38.84
C PRO A 299 9.76 -17.91 -38.43
N GLY A 300 10.67 -18.65 -37.78
CA GLY A 300 12.01 -18.20 -37.40
C GLY A 300 12.06 -17.36 -36.12
N PRO A 301 13.27 -16.95 -35.66
CA PRO A 301 13.44 -16.13 -34.47
C PRO A 301 12.74 -14.77 -34.60
N ARG A 302 12.00 -14.36 -33.57
CA ARG A 302 11.22 -13.11 -33.53
C ARG A 302 11.64 -12.24 -32.35
N PRO A 303 11.51 -10.90 -32.44
CA PRO A 303 11.62 -10.05 -31.26
C PRO A 303 10.68 -10.51 -30.15
N ALA A 304 10.98 -10.16 -28.90
CA ALA A 304 10.10 -10.43 -27.77
C ALA A 304 9.72 -9.17 -26.99
N VAL A 305 8.54 -9.18 -26.40
CA VAL A 305 8.08 -8.19 -25.42
C VAL A 305 7.69 -8.94 -24.15
N LEU A 306 8.38 -8.66 -23.04
CA LEU A 306 8.04 -9.19 -21.73
C LEU A 306 7.11 -8.21 -21.01
N ILE A 307 5.91 -8.66 -20.70
CA ILE A 307 4.86 -7.98 -19.95
C ILE A 307 5.00 -8.37 -18.47
N VAL A 308 5.42 -7.42 -17.64
CA VAL A 308 5.67 -7.59 -16.21
C VAL A 308 4.52 -6.93 -15.44
N HIS A 309 3.66 -7.74 -14.82
CA HIS A 309 2.51 -7.24 -14.08
C HIS A 309 2.90 -6.32 -12.91
N GLY A 310 1.92 -5.60 -12.37
CA GLY A 310 2.14 -4.75 -11.19
C GLY A 310 2.14 -5.51 -9.87
N GLY A 311 2.24 -4.76 -8.78
CA GLY A 311 2.13 -5.33 -7.43
C GLY A 311 2.37 -4.31 -6.34
N PRO A 312 2.46 -4.75 -5.07
CA PRO A 312 2.42 -6.15 -4.65
C PRO A 312 1.07 -6.83 -4.86
N VAL A 313 1.08 -8.14 -5.15
CA VAL A 313 -0.14 -8.96 -5.34
C VAL A 313 -0.12 -10.11 -4.33
N PRO A 314 -1.24 -10.46 -3.67
CA PRO A 314 -1.26 -11.58 -2.73
C PRO A 314 -0.73 -12.89 -3.33
N ALA A 315 0.10 -13.62 -2.58
CA ALA A 315 0.73 -14.87 -3.04
C ALA A 315 -0.27 -15.98 -3.47
N GLY A 316 -1.52 -15.89 -3.01
CA GLY A 316 -2.61 -16.82 -3.35
C GLY A 316 -3.57 -16.30 -4.43
N ALA A 317 -3.24 -15.22 -5.13
CA ALA A 317 -4.11 -14.68 -6.19
C ALA A 317 -4.35 -15.73 -7.29
N ALA A 318 -5.62 -15.92 -7.64
CA ALA A 318 -6.07 -16.86 -8.65
C ALA A 318 -7.17 -16.23 -9.52
N PRO A 319 -7.04 -16.22 -10.87
CA PRO A 319 -5.89 -16.69 -11.65
C PRO A 319 -4.61 -15.88 -11.35
N ALA A 320 -3.45 -16.47 -11.69
CA ALA A 320 -2.17 -15.83 -11.42
C ALA A 320 -2.04 -14.52 -12.23
N PRO A 321 -1.30 -13.51 -11.75
CA PRO A 321 -1.17 -12.22 -12.45
C PRO A 321 -0.75 -12.28 -13.91
N ARG A 322 0.14 -13.21 -14.28
CA ARG A 322 0.51 -13.42 -15.69
C ARG A 322 -0.66 -13.84 -16.58
N GLU A 323 -1.71 -14.41 -16.00
CA GLU A 323 -2.90 -14.91 -16.70
C GLU A 323 -4.04 -13.87 -16.75
N TRP A 324 -3.86 -12.68 -16.17
CA TRP A 324 -4.89 -11.64 -16.18
C TRP A 324 -5.20 -11.19 -17.62
N PRO A 325 -6.48 -10.89 -17.95
CA PRO A 325 -6.87 -10.46 -19.28
C PRO A 325 -6.07 -9.28 -19.80
N GLY A 326 -5.74 -8.29 -18.95
CA GLY A 326 -4.87 -7.18 -19.33
C GLY A 326 -3.50 -7.65 -19.82
N MET A 327 -2.80 -8.46 -19.02
CA MET A 327 -1.44 -8.93 -19.32
C MET A 327 -1.43 -9.81 -20.58
N THR A 328 -2.32 -10.80 -20.63
CA THR A 328 -2.44 -11.69 -21.78
C THR A 328 -2.93 -10.95 -23.03
N GLY A 329 -3.71 -9.88 -22.88
CA GLY A 329 -4.16 -9.00 -23.95
C GLY A 329 -3.00 -8.26 -24.64
N TYR A 330 -2.10 -7.66 -23.87
CA TYR A 330 -0.86 -7.05 -24.39
C TYR A 330 0.03 -8.08 -25.09
N ALA A 331 0.23 -9.26 -24.49
CA ALA A 331 1.04 -10.32 -25.09
C ALA A 331 0.43 -10.87 -26.40
N ARG A 332 -0.90 -11.07 -26.45
CA ARG A 332 -1.64 -11.45 -27.67
C ARG A 332 -1.56 -10.38 -28.75
N TYR A 333 -1.62 -9.10 -28.36
CA TYR A 333 -1.45 -8.00 -29.31
C TYR A 333 -0.07 -8.08 -29.97
N ALA A 334 1.00 -8.28 -29.20
CA ALA A 334 2.35 -8.45 -29.73
C ALA A 334 2.44 -9.66 -30.68
N ALA A 335 1.88 -10.81 -30.29
CA ALA A 335 1.82 -12.03 -31.10
C ALA A 335 1.11 -11.81 -32.44
N ALA A 336 -0.02 -11.09 -32.43
CA ALA A 336 -0.76 -10.73 -33.64
C ALA A 336 0.04 -9.82 -34.60
N HIS A 337 1.07 -9.14 -34.10
CA HIS A 337 1.99 -8.30 -34.89
C HIS A 337 3.35 -8.99 -35.15
N GLY A 338 3.41 -10.32 -34.97
CA GLY A 338 4.59 -11.11 -35.29
C GLY A 338 5.73 -10.96 -34.29
N VAL A 339 5.45 -10.55 -33.05
CA VAL A 339 6.43 -10.44 -31.96
C VAL A 339 6.06 -11.46 -30.88
N MET A 340 7.04 -12.12 -30.27
CA MET A 340 6.79 -13.02 -29.15
C MET A 340 6.27 -12.22 -27.95
N GLY A 341 4.98 -12.38 -27.62
CA GLY A 341 4.43 -11.81 -26.40
C GLY A 341 4.74 -12.71 -25.22
N VAL A 342 5.24 -12.17 -24.12
CA VAL A 342 5.58 -12.98 -22.94
C VAL A 342 4.95 -12.36 -21.70
N THR A 343 4.16 -13.11 -20.95
CA THR A 343 3.70 -12.67 -19.61
C THR A 343 4.56 -13.32 -18.53
N VAL A 344 5.01 -12.53 -17.56
CA VAL A 344 5.94 -12.96 -16.50
C VAL A 344 5.22 -13.07 -15.17
N GLU A 345 5.43 -14.15 -14.43
CA GLU A 345 5.08 -14.24 -13.00
C GLU A 345 6.27 -13.84 -12.15
N HIS A 346 6.07 -13.03 -11.12
CA HIS A 346 7.12 -12.71 -10.14
C HIS A 346 6.57 -12.63 -8.72
N ARG A 347 7.44 -12.86 -7.73
CA ARG A 347 7.04 -12.99 -6.32
C ARG A 347 6.96 -11.64 -5.59
N LEU A 348 6.45 -10.60 -6.23
CA LEU A 348 6.22 -9.30 -5.58
C LEU A 348 4.93 -9.37 -4.78
N HIS A 349 4.98 -9.94 -3.57
CA HIS A 349 3.81 -10.13 -2.71
C HIS A 349 3.73 -9.11 -1.57
N ASP A 350 4.88 -8.55 -1.18
CA ASP A 350 5.02 -7.45 -0.24
C ASP A 350 6.02 -6.40 -0.75
N VAL A 351 6.03 -5.21 -0.16
CA VAL A 351 7.04 -4.17 -0.45
C VAL A 351 8.46 -4.64 -0.11
N ALA A 352 8.63 -5.63 0.76
CA ALA A 352 9.92 -6.26 1.03
C ALA A 352 10.42 -7.17 -0.11
N ASP A 353 9.57 -7.58 -1.04
CA ASP A 353 9.89 -8.59 -2.04
C ASP A 353 10.53 -8.05 -3.33
N TYR A 354 10.81 -6.75 -3.44
CA TYR A 354 11.36 -6.17 -4.68
C TYR A 354 12.66 -6.82 -5.13
N GLU A 355 13.57 -7.19 -4.21
CA GLU A 355 14.80 -7.92 -4.54
C GLU A 355 14.51 -9.30 -5.15
N ARG A 356 13.55 -10.03 -4.57
CA ARG A 356 13.12 -11.33 -5.05
C ARG A 356 12.44 -11.21 -6.42
N ALA A 357 11.57 -10.23 -6.58
CA ALA A 357 10.86 -9.97 -7.83
C ALA A 357 11.82 -9.54 -8.96
N ALA A 358 12.83 -8.71 -8.67
CA ALA A 358 13.86 -8.36 -9.64
C ALA A 358 14.62 -9.60 -10.14
N ALA A 359 14.98 -10.51 -9.23
CA ALA A 359 15.61 -11.78 -9.61
C ALA A 359 14.69 -12.66 -10.49
N ASP A 360 13.38 -12.69 -10.21
CA ASP A 360 12.41 -13.43 -11.04
C ASP A 360 12.30 -12.84 -12.45
N VAL A 361 12.25 -11.51 -12.57
CA VAL A 361 12.21 -10.81 -13.87
C VAL A 361 13.50 -11.04 -14.66
N ALA A 362 14.67 -10.92 -14.02
CA ALA A 362 15.96 -11.21 -14.67
C ALA A 362 16.04 -12.67 -15.15
N ALA A 363 15.57 -13.63 -14.35
CA ALA A 363 15.49 -15.03 -14.75
C ALA A 363 14.51 -15.27 -15.91
N ALA A 364 13.38 -14.54 -15.96
CA ALA A 364 12.44 -14.58 -17.07
C ALA A 364 13.08 -14.06 -18.37
N VAL A 365 13.82 -12.95 -18.29
CA VAL A 365 14.57 -12.39 -19.42
C VAL A 365 15.56 -13.41 -19.99
N GLU A 366 16.38 -14.04 -19.14
CA GLU A 366 17.36 -15.02 -19.59
C GLU A 366 16.71 -16.28 -20.16
N LEU A 367 15.59 -16.74 -19.58
CA LEU A 367 14.81 -17.85 -20.11
C LEU A 367 14.27 -17.53 -21.51
N VAL A 368 13.69 -16.34 -21.71
CA VAL A 368 13.14 -15.91 -23.01
C VAL A 368 14.24 -15.72 -24.04
N ARG A 369 15.38 -15.11 -23.67
CA ARG A 369 16.54 -14.93 -24.54
C ARG A 369 17.16 -16.26 -24.98
N SER A 370 17.01 -17.31 -24.18
CA SER A 370 17.52 -18.64 -24.48
C SER A 370 16.58 -19.47 -25.37
N ASP A 371 15.34 -19.03 -25.60
CA ASP A 371 14.42 -19.73 -26.50
C ASP A 371 14.87 -19.53 -27.97
N PRO A 372 15.10 -20.61 -28.74
CA PRO A 372 15.60 -20.51 -30.11
C PRO A 372 14.63 -19.83 -31.10
N ARG A 373 13.37 -19.61 -30.69
CA ARG A 373 12.35 -18.87 -31.46
C ARG A 373 12.37 -17.37 -31.15
N VAL A 374 13.22 -16.93 -30.22
CA VAL A 374 13.39 -15.52 -29.86
C VAL A 374 14.68 -14.99 -30.45
N ASP A 375 14.58 -13.79 -31.01
CA ASP A 375 15.73 -12.96 -31.38
C ASP A 375 16.28 -12.29 -30.11
N ALA A 376 17.33 -12.89 -29.55
CA ALA A 376 17.88 -12.52 -28.25
C ALA A 376 18.48 -11.10 -28.21
N ASP A 377 18.63 -10.43 -29.36
CA ASP A 377 19.18 -9.07 -29.51
C ASP A 377 18.09 -8.01 -29.70
N ARG A 378 16.81 -8.41 -29.76
CA ARG A 378 15.66 -7.51 -29.94
C ARG A 378 14.55 -7.81 -28.94
N ILE A 379 14.70 -7.26 -27.74
CA ILE A 379 13.74 -7.44 -26.65
C ILE A 379 13.27 -6.09 -26.11
N ALA A 380 12.00 -6.03 -25.73
CA ALA A 380 11.42 -4.96 -24.95
C ALA A 380 10.94 -5.49 -23.59
N LEU A 381 11.08 -4.66 -22.56
CA LEU A 381 10.52 -4.91 -21.23
C LEU A 381 9.41 -3.91 -20.96
N TRP A 382 8.25 -4.38 -20.49
CA TRP A 382 7.08 -3.54 -20.24
C TRP A 382 6.57 -3.74 -18.82
N PHE A 383 6.76 -2.73 -17.98
CA PHE A 383 6.39 -2.73 -16.57
C PHE A 383 5.04 -2.06 -16.33
N PHE A 384 4.29 -2.52 -15.34
CA PHE A 384 2.95 -2.03 -15.04
C PHE A 384 2.85 -1.67 -13.56
N SER A 385 2.28 -0.50 -13.23
CA SER A 385 2.01 -0.12 -11.84
C SER A 385 3.26 -0.28 -10.94
N GLY A 386 3.18 -1.00 -9.81
CA GLY A 386 4.26 -1.19 -8.85
C GLY A 386 5.53 -1.86 -9.40
N SER A 387 5.46 -2.64 -10.50
CA SER A 387 6.70 -3.16 -11.10
C SER A 387 7.53 -2.10 -11.80
N GLY A 388 7.03 -0.85 -11.90
CA GLY A 388 7.80 0.31 -12.35
C GLY A 388 9.14 0.46 -11.63
N LEU A 389 9.23 0.16 -10.32
CA LEU A 389 10.52 0.24 -9.61
C LEU A 389 11.54 -0.82 -10.05
N LEU A 390 11.08 -1.96 -10.58
CA LEU A 390 11.96 -3.00 -11.13
C LEU A 390 12.64 -2.55 -12.44
N SER A 391 12.16 -1.48 -13.07
CA SER A 391 12.78 -0.92 -14.27
C SER A 391 14.17 -0.31 -14.00
N ALA A 392 14.44 0.07 -12.75
CA ALA A 392 15.61 0.85 -12.37
C ALA A 392 16.94 0.19 -12.75
N GLU A 393 17.07 -1.14 -12.61
CA GLU A 393 18.31 -1.83 -12.97
C GLU A 393 18.58 -1.80 -14.49
N TRP A 394 17.52 -1.88 -15.29
CA TRP A 394 17.58 -1.85 -16.76
C TRP A 394 17.86 -0.45 -17.28
N LEU A 395 17.44 0.58 -16.55
CA LEU A 395 17.77 1.98 -16.84
C LEU A 395 19.19 2.33 -16.41
N ALA A 396 19.66 1.78 -15.28
CA ALA A 396 20.98 2.09 -14.73
C ALA A 396 22.13 1.50 -15.57
N SER A 397 21.88 0.34 -16.20
CA SER A 397 22.85 -0.32 -17.08
C SER A 397 22.15 -1.03 -18.24
N PRO A 398 21.62 -0.27 -19.24
CA PRO A 398 20.90 -0.84 -20.37
C PRO A 398 21.75 -1.86 -21.13
N PRO A 399 21.31 -3.12 -21.24
CA PRO A 399 22.05 -4.10 -22.02
C PRO A 399 21.85 -3.84 -23.51
N SER A 400 22.86 -4.16 -24.33
CA SER A 400 22.86 -3.84 -25.77
C SER A 400 21.76 -4.52 -26.59
N TRP A 401 21.11 -5.55 -26.04
CA TRP A 401 19.98 -6.27 -26.65
C TRP A 401 18.62 -5.63 -26.34
N LEU A 402 18.54 -4.76 -25.35
CA LEU A 402 17.29 -4.12 -24.93
C LEU A 402 16.99 -2.96 -25.90
N ARG A 403 15.88 -3.06 -26.62
CA ARG A 403 15.49 -2.09 -27.66
C ARG A 403 14.46 -1.08 -27.19
N CYS A 404 13.72 -1.41 -26.14
CA CYS A 404 12.71 -0.52 -25.59
C CYS A 404 12.42 -0.90 -24.14
N LEU A 405 12.22 0.09 -23.29
CA LEU A 405 11.61 -0.09 -21.98
C LEU A 405 10.30 0.70 -21.94
N ALA A 406 9.22 0.03 -21.59
CA ALA A 406 7.90 0.62 -21.51
C ALA A 406 7.33 0.53 -20.10
N ALA A 407 6.47 1.47 -19.75
CA ALA A 407 5.87 1.54 -18.42
C ALA A 407 4.44 2.09 -18.47
N ASN A 408 3.46 1.33 -17.95
CA ASN A 408 2.06 1.76 -17.86
C ASN A 408 1.71 2.18 -16.43
N TYR A 409 1.20 3.43 -16.29
CA TYR A 409 0.83 4.06 -15.01
C TYR A 409 1.78 3.66 -13.86
N PRO A 410 3.10 3.83 -14.07
CA PRO A 410 4.08 3.20 -13.20
C PRO A 410 4.21 3.93 -11.88
N ILE A 411 4.52 3.17 -10.82
CA ILE A 411 5.12 3.74 -9.62
C ILE A 411 6.62 3.88 -9.90
N MET A 412 7.12 5.11 -9.94
CA MET A 412 8.50 5.43 -10.34
C MET A 412 9.41 5.83 -9.18
N ALA A 413 8.86 5.86 -7.97
CA ALA A 413 9.59 5.97 -6.71
C ALA A 413 8.78 5.27 -5.61
N PRO A 414 9.44 4.75 -4.54
CA PRO A 414 8.73 4.21 -3.39
C PRO A 414 7.73 5.23 -2.84
N LEU A 415 6.48 4.81 -2.61
CA LEU A 415 5.44 5.69 -2.10
C LEU A 415 5.70 6.05 -0.62
N PRO A 416 5.19 7.20 -0.14
CA PRO A 416 5.14 7.49 1.28
C PRO A 416 4.54 6.31 2.07
N GLY A 417 5.11 6.01 3.23
CA GLY A 417 4.65 4.90 4.06
C GLY A 417 5.17 3.51 3.67
N TRP A 418 5.92 3.34 2.57
CA TRP A 418 6.56 2.05 2.23
C TRP A 418 7.84 1.77 3.05
N GLY A 419 8.21 2.68 3.95
CA GLY A 419 9.41 2.58 4.77
C GLY A 419 10.70 2.80 4.00
N ARG A 420 11.82 2.31 4.56
CA ARG A 420 13.14 2.40 3.96
C ARG A 420 13.24 1.50 2.72
N PHE A 421 13.49 2.13 1.57
CA PHE A 421 13.72 1.45 0.30
C PHE A 421 15.16 1.57 -0.18
N GLY A 422 15.70 0.49 -0.75
CA GLY A 422 17.04 0.48 -1.33
C GLY A 422 17.13 1.42 -2.54
N SER A 423 18.29 2.07 -2.71
CA SER A 423 18.56 2.97 -3.85
C SER A 423 18.47 2.27 -5.21
N ARG A 424 18.61 0.94 -5.25
CA ARG A 424 18.46 0.11 -6.46
C ARG A 424 17.09 0.26 -7.13
N PHE A 425 16.03 0.58 -6.38
CA PHE A 425 14.65 0.64 -6.86
C PHE A 425 14.17 2.08 -7.06
N ARG A 426 15.02 2.92 -7.66
CA ARG A 426 14.74 4.34 -7.95
C ARG A 426 14.89 4.65 -9.44
N PRO A 427 13.86 4.37 -10.26
CA PRO A 427 13.87 4.69 -11.69
C PRO A 427 14.24 6.15 -12.01
N ALA A 428 13.77 7.11 -11.20
CA ALA A 428 14.08 8.53 -11.40
C ALA A 428 15.58 8.85 -11.25
N ASP A 429 16.32 8.11 -10.43
CA ASP A 429 17.78 8.25 -10.33
C ASP A 429 18.45 7.48 -11.49
N ALA A 430 17.97 6.27 -11.78
CA ALA A 430 18.54 5.38 -12.77
C ALA A 430 18.44 5.91 -14.21
N VAL A 431 17.39 6.67 -14.55
CA VAL A 431 17.19 7.21 -15.91
C VAL A 431 18.31 8.14 -16.36
N ALA A 432 19.08 8.70 -15.42
CA ALA A 432 20.29 9.47 -15.73
C ALA A 432 21.37 8.66 -16.47
N HIS A 433 21.27 7.33 -16.44
CA HIS A 433 22.21 6.39 -17.04
C HIS A 433 21.59 5.60 -18.21
N ALA A 434 20.36 5.92 -18.63
CA ALA A 434 19.65 5.19 -19.68
C ALA A 434 20.29 5.36 -21.08
N GLY A 435 21.13 6.38 -21.29
CA GLY A 435 21.76 6.65 -22.57
C GLY A 435 20.72 6.81 -23.69
N ASP A 436 20.92 6.10 -24.79
CA ASP A 436 20.03 6.13 -25.95
C ASP A 436 18.91 5.06 -25.89
N LEU A 437 18.71 4.39 -24.75
CA LEU A 437 17.64 3.41 -24.60
C LEU A 437 16.28 4.10 -24.80
N PRO A 438 15.47 3.71 -25.80
CA PRO A 438 14.17 4.33 -26.02
C PRO A 438 13.16 3.91 -24.94
N LEU A 439 12.42 4.89 -24.42
CA LEU A 439 11.45 4.72 -23.34
C LEU A 439 10.03 5.08 -23.81
N VAL A 440 9.04 4.29 -23.42
CA VAL A 440 7.61 4.57 -23.65
C VAL A 440 6.88 4.61 -22.31
N LEU A 441 6.36 5.76 -21.91
CA LEU A 441 5.65 5.93 -20.65
C LEU A 441 4.18 6.25 -20.91
N VAL A 442 3.28 5.36 -20.48
CA VAL A 442 1.83 5.58 -20.57
C VAL A 442 1.34 6.19 -19.26
N ARG A 443 0.84 7.43 -19.31
CA ARG A 443 0.43 8.21 -18.13
C ARG A 443 -1.09 8.26 -18.02
N ALA A 444 -1.61 7.82 -16.88
CA ALA A 444 -3.02 8.00 -16.49
C ALA A 444 -3.23 9.45 -16.02
N GLY A 445 -4.23 10.13 -16.58
CA GLY A 445 -4.51 11.54 -16.25
C GLY A 445 -5.32 11.74 -14.97
N LEU A 446 -6.07 10.72 -14.54
CA LEU A 446 -6.80 10.66 -13.26
C LEU A 446 -6.08 9.73 -12.28
N GLU A 447 -4.75 9.83 -12.22
CA GLU A 447 -3.91 9.06 -11.30
C GLU A 447 -4.00 9.61 -9.88
N SER A 448 -3.77 8.75 -8.89
CA SER A 448 -3.61 9.17 -7.50
C SER A 448 -2.41 10.12 -7.36
N ASP A 449 -2.57 11.20 -6.59
CA ASP A 449 -1.53 12.22 -6.39
C ASP A 449 -0.18 11.62 -5.98
N GLY A 450 -0.21 10.60 -5.12
CA GLY A 450 0.99 9.91 -4.65
C GLY A 450 1.78 9.24 -5.78
N ILE A 451 1.10 8.57 -6.73
CA ILE A 451 1.76 7.93 -7.88
C ILE A 451 2.15 8.97 -8.92
N ALA A 452 1.27 9.94 -9.20
CA ALA A 452 1.49 10.99 -10.18
C ALA A 452 2.79 11.77 -9.91
N VAL A 453 3.04 12.15 -8.65
CA VAL A 453 4.29 12.82 -8.23
C VAL A 453 5.53 11.98 -8.55
N THR A 454 5.47 10.66 -8.43
CA THR A 454 6.62 9.80 -8.77
C THR A 454 6.91 9.80 -10.27
N VAL A 455 5.87 9.81 -11.10
CA VAL A 455 5.97 9.86 -12.56
C VAL A 455 6.53 11.21 -13.01
N GLU A 456 6.07 12.30 -12.41
CA GLU A 456 6.58 13.65 -12.68
C GLU A 456 8.07 13.76 -12.35
N ALA A 457 8.49 13.28 -11.17
CA ALA A 457 9.90 13.27 -10.77
C ALA A 457 10.78 12.46 -11.74
N PHE A 458 10.28 11.33 -12.25
CA PHE A 458 10.95 10.54 -13.26
C PHE A 458 11.08 11.30 -14.59
N LEU A 459 10.00 11.88 -15.09
CA LEU A 459 10.00 12.62 -16.36
C LEU A 459 10.91 13.86 -16.29
N ASP A 460 10.92 14.57 -15.17
CA ASP A 460 11.83 15.69 -14.93
C ASP A 460 13.29 15.25 -14.92
N SER A 461 13.59 14.09 -14.31
CA SER A 461 14.94 13.51 -14.34
C SER A 461 15.34 13.09 -15.76
N ALA A 462 14.47 12.39 -16.46
CA ALA A 462 14.68 11.96 -17.84
C ALA A 462 14.98 13.16 -18.75
N LYS A 463 14.19 14.23 -18.63
CA LYS A 463 14.40 15.48 -19.38
C LYS A 463 15.73 16.15 -19.02
N ARG A 464 16.09 16.22 -17.74
CA ARG A 464 17.38 16.79 -17.30
C ARG A 464 18.58 16.04 -17.87
N HIS A 465 18.46 14.74 -18.07
CA HIS A 465 19.53 13.88 -18.57
C HIS A 465 19.44 13.55 -20.06
N GLY A 466 18.44 14.08 -20.77
CA GLY A 466 18.28 13.90 -22.21
C GLY A 466 17.88 12.48 -22.63
N ALA A 467 17.22 11.72 -21.76
CA ALA A 467 16.72 10.38 -22.09
C ALA A 467 15.60 10.44 -23.14
N ASP A 468 15.58 9.46 -24.06
CA ASP A 468 14.54 9.35 -25.10
C ASP A 468 13.24 8.80 -24.51
N VAL A 469 12.32 9.69 -24.11
CA VAL A 469 11.02 9.31 -23.54
C VAL A 469 9.87 9.77 -24.43
N GLU A 470 9.11 8.81 -24.94
CA GLU A 470 7.81 9.03 -25.55
C GLU A 470 6.70 8.87 -24.51
N VAL A 471 5.93 9.92 -24.25
CA VAL A 471 4.81 9.89 -23.31
C VAL A 471 3.50 9.69 -24.08
N VAL A 472 2.72 8.67 -23.68
CA VAL A 472 1.36 8.41 -24.17
C VAL A 472 0.36 8.75 -23.08
N ASP A 473 -0.32 9.89 -23.22
CA ASP A 473 -1.32 10.34 -22.26
C ASP A 473 -2.69 9.66 -22.44
N VAL A 474 -3.30 9.33 -21.30
CA VAL A 474 -4.69 8.87 -21.15
C VAL A 474 -5.42 9.84 -20.21
N PRO A 475 -5.88 11.00 -20.71
CA PRO A 475 -6.33 12.11 -19.87
C PRO A 475 -7.43 11.76 -18.87
N ASP A 476 -8.40 10.95 -19.29
CA ASP A 476 -9.54 10.52 -18.47
C ASP A 476 -9.35 9.12 -17.86
N GLY A 477 -8.14 8.55 -17.96
CA GLY A 477 -7.83 7.22 -17.46
C GLY A 477 -7.38 7.24 -16.00
N HIS A 478 -7.94 6.34 -15.20
CA HIS A 478 -7.46 6.00 -13.86
C HIS A 478 -6.33 4.96 -13.91
N HIS A 479 -5.73 4.67 -12.76
CA HIS A 479 -4.78 3.58 -12.62
C HIS A 479 -5.38 2.25 -13.10
N GLY A 480 -4.70 1.56 -14.05
CA GLY A 480 -5.25 0.34 -14.67
C GLY A 480 -6.42 0.59 -15.62
N PHE A 481 -6.45 1.74 -16.30
CA PHE A 481 -7.51 2.20 -17.20
C PHE A 481 -7.99 1.15 -18.22
N GLU A 482 -7.15 0.19 -18.61
CA GLU A 482 -7.50 -0.89 -19.53
C GLU A 482 -8.68 -1.72 -19.03
N ALA A 483 -8.83 -1.82 -17.70
CA ALA A 483 -9.88 -2.57 -17.04
C ALA A 483 -10.98 -1.70 -16.43
N VAL A 484 -10.63 -0.51 -15.95
CA VAL A 484 -11.57 0.37 -15.22
C VAL A 484 -12.25 1.39 -16.13
N ASP A 485 -11.58 1.82 -17.20
CA ASP A 485 -12.06 2.86 -18.12
C ASP A 485 -11.97 2.38 -19.58
N PRO A 486 -12.80 1.41 -20.04
CA PRO A 486 -12.73 0.83 -21.39
C PRO A 486 -13.31 1.77 -22.49
N THR A 487 -12.88 3.04 -22.47
CA THR A 487 -13.29 4.11 -23.39
C THR A 487 -12.53 4.03 -24.71
N ASP A 488 -13.02 4.73 -25.75
CA ASP A 488 -12.30 4.84 -27.02
C ASP A 488 -10.94 5.53 -26.87
N ALA A 489 -10.83 6.53 -26.00
CA ALA A 489 -9.57 7.19 -25.68
C ALA A 489 -8.54 6.22 -25.06
N SER A 490 -8.99 5.35 -24.17
CA SER A 490 -8.16 4.27 -23.60
C SER A 490 -7.71 3.29 -24.68
N ARG A 491 -8.60 2.90 -25.60
CA ARG A 491 -8.26 2.00 -26.73
C ARG A 491 -7.18 2.63 -27.62
N ASP A 492 -7.34 3.89 -27.97
CA ASP A 492 -6.38 4.64 -28.78
C ASP A 492 -5.03 4.80 -28.10
N ALA A 493 -5.01 5.01 -26.77
CA ALA A 493 -3.78 5.03 -26.00
C ALA A 493 -3.05 3.68 -26.04
N VAL A 494 -3.75 2.56 -25.81
CA VAL A 494 -3.14 1.22 -25.91
C VAL A 494 -2.60 0.97 -27.31
N HIS A 495 -3.34 1.31 -28.36
CA HIS A 495 -2.85 1.19 -29.74
C HIS A 495 -1.61 2.05 -30.01
N ARG A 496 -1.55 3.29 -29.49
CA ARG A 496 -0.37 4.16 -29.63
C ARG A 496 0.84 3.56 -28.91
N ALA A 497 0.68 3.15 -27.65
CA ALA A 497 1.75 2.54 -26.88
C ALA A 497 2.28 1.24 -27.54
N MET A 498 1.38 0.36 -28.00
CA MET A 498 1.77 -0.85 -28.72
C MET A 498 2.56 -0.54 -29.98
N ARG A 499 2.12 0.43 -30.79
CA ARG A 499 2.87 0.84 -31.99
C ARG A 499 4.25 1.42 -31.65
N ALA A 500 4.33 2.23 -30.61
CA ALA A 500 5.57 2.83 -30.14
C ALA A 500 6.60 1.75 -29.71
N VAL A 501 6.17 0.76 -28.94
CA VAL A 501 7.03 -0.35 -28.48
C VAL A 501 7.41 -1.28 -29.64
N LEU A 502 6.44 -1.72 -30.45
CA LEU A 502 6.70 -2.64 -31.56
C LEU A 502 7.56 -2.01 -32.66
N GLY A 503 7.43 -0.71 -32.90
CA GLY A 503 8.27 0.02 -33.86
C GLY A 503 9.76 -0.03 -33.48
N ARG A 504 10.07 0.08 -32.18
CA ARG A 504 11.45 0.02 -31.66
C ARG A 504 12.08 -1.37 -31.71
N LEU A 505 11.26 -2.42 -31.79
CA LEU A 505 11.74 -3.81 -31.98
C LEU A 505 11.99 -4.17 -33.44
N THR A 506 11.48 -3.37 -34.37
CA THR A 506 11.53 -3.67 -35.81
C THR A 506 12.44 -2.73 -36.59
N ALA A 507 12.74 -1.55 -36.03
CA ALA A 507 13.86 -0.69 -36.44
C ALA A 507 15.21 -1.35 -36.09
#